data_AF-K2B0X5-F1
#
_entry.id   AF-K2B0X5-F1
#
_cell.length_a   1.000
_cell.length_b   1.000
_cell.length_c   1.000
_cell.angle_alpha   90.00
_cell.angle_beta   90.00
_cell.angle_gamma   90.00
#
_symmetry.space_group_name_H-M   'P 1'
#
loop_
_entity.id
_entity.type
_entity.pdbx_description
1 polymer ?
#
loop_
_entity_poly.entity_id
_entity_poly.type
_entity_poly.pdbx_seq_one_letter_code
_entity_poly.pdbx_strand_id
1 'polypeptide(L)'
;MEQKKTPFMTVTVTCPICMSQFQSYKIKGGLYAVLDKESDQRPKSFKWTDPEFSQLNPLHYAMWRCTTCFYTDFSENFERRTDSKMLALKKTYKPGEAVKMPFMSEILRYTDLSIPSFETAVNLYLTSAYINEMPVRVEDKSYFKLARIYLRIAWLYREKYGSVDSASESVKLKQIFKNLDEIDANYSKLEASVTKLLANIKNRLTELYGGEAPMNNPYYANIATFLSSMKNITAGIGRVKTTAVLDQQGKLLGDKGGSENKPYYNFPSYVDFLMSLMSNWPDLPLSEKAALSLAVKNYTLSYTNEDFFDTPEKRLNAVDLIEDLYVRLDDYDSALNYITEIYRSGTKDRQGLYNKMNSKKADGTYPTQAEKDRMESQIARINSTLSKTSDKKKDLEEKRIAAALPKITAIIGQNPQITEAELIVRIGEIGVSESVYGDLKEKNLIPVLSGPDTDIKDNGAAEKEEHSIV
;
A
#
# COMPACT_ATOMS: atom_id res chain seq x y z
N MET A 1 -39.96 -24.54 -21.93
CA MET A 1 -39.20 -23.89 -20.85
C MET A 1 -37.92 -23.35 -21.46
N GLU A 2 -37.83 -22.03 -21.66
CA GLU A 2 -36.56 -21.41 -22.06
C GLU A 2 -35.54 -21.63 -20.95
N GLN A 3 -34.38 -22.21 -21.29
CA GLN A 3 -33.27 -22.32 -20.35
C GLN A 3 -32.84 -20.89 -19.98
N LYS A 4 -33.01 -20.53 -18.70
CA LYS A 4 -32.56 -19.24 -18.19
C LYS A 4 -31.06 -19.10 -18.47
N LYS A 5 -30.69 -18.08 -19.23
CA LYS A 5 -29.29 -17.83 -19.62
C LYS A 5 -28.46 -17.59 -18.36
N THR A 6 -27.31 -18.26 -18.26
CA THR A 6 -26.40 -18.12 -17.12
C THR A 6 -25.09 -17.45 -17.55
N PRO A 7 -24.58 -16.45 -16.80
CA PRO A 7 -23.30 -15.81 -17.07
C PRO A 7 -22.11 -16.66 -16.62
N PHE A 8 -22.38 -17.74 -15.88
CA PHE A 8 -21.35 -18.56 -15.27
C PHE A 8 -21.11 -19.85 -16.07
N MET A 9 -19.87 -20.31 -16.05
CA MET A 9 -19.49 -21.66 -16.43
C MET A 9 -18.96 -22.41 -15.22
N THR A 10 -19.37 -23.66 -15.07
CA THR A 10 -18.80 -24.57 -14.08
C THR A 10 -17.49 -25.13 -14.62
N VAL A 11 -16.46 -25.15 -13.78
CA VAL A 11 -15.13 -25.67 -14.12
C VAL A 11 -14.65 -26.65 -13.07
N THR A 12 -14.10 -27.78 -13.52
CA THR A 12 -13.37 -28.71 -12.67
C THR A 12 -11.95 -28.20 -12.47
N VAL A 13 -11.55 -27.97 -11.22
CA VAL A 13 -10.28 -27.36 -10.85
C VAL A 13 -9.48 -28.32 -9.99
N THR A 14 -8.18 -28.45 -10.26
CA THR A 14 -7.25 -29.19 -9.41
C THR A 14 -6.53 -28.21 -8.49
N CYS A 15 -6.59 -28.42 -7.17
CA CYS A 15 -5.90 -27.55 -6.22
C CYS A 15 -4.36 -27.70 -6.32
N PRO A 16 -3.59 -26.60 -6.46
CA PRO A 16 -2.13 -26.68 -6.58
C PRO A 16 -1.42 -27.10 -5.27
N ILE A 17 -2.12 -27.02 -4.14
CA ILE A 17 -1.60 -27.39 -2.81
C ILE A 17 -1.84 -28.89 -2.56
N CYS A 18 -3.11 -29.29 -2.44
CA CYS A 18 -3.48 -30.64 -2.02
C CYS A 18 -3.81 -31.60 -3.17
N MET A 19 -3.79 -31.13 -4.42
CA MET A 19 -4.11 -31.90 -5.63
C MET A 19 -5.55 -32.44 -5.72
N SER A 20 -6.41 -32.11 -4.75
CA SER A 20 -7.83 -32.48 -4.80
C SER A 20 -8.55 -31.72 -5.91
N GLN A 21 -9.47 -32.41 -6.59
CA GLN A 21 -10.34 -31.81 -7.59
C GLN A 21 -11.62 -31.28 -6.93
N PHE A 22 -12.09 -30.13 -7.38
CA PHE A 22 -13.35 -29.54 -6.94
C PHE A 22 -14.01 -28.76 -8.09
N GLN A 23 -15.32 -28.51 -7.98
CA GLN A 23 -16.05 -27.67 -8.92
C GLN A 23 -16.01 -26.22 -8.45
N SER A 24 -15.79 -25.30 -9.39
CA SER A 24 -15.88 -23.85 -9.17
C SER A 24 -16.67 -23.19 -10.28
N TYR A 25 -17.00 -21.90 -10.11
CA TYR A 25 -17.69 -21.10 -11.10
C TYR A 25 -16.79 -19.95 -11.58
N LYS A 26 -16.89 -19.62 -12.87
CA LYS A 26 -16.21 -18.49 -13.49
C LYS A 26 -17.20 -17.75 -14.38
N ILE A 27 -17.11 -16.42 -14.44
CA ILE A 27 -17.84 -15.64 -15.45
C ILE A 27 -17.31 -16.06 -16.83
N LYS A 28 -18.20 -16.36 -17.77
CA LYS A 28 -17.81 -16.75 -19.13
C LYS A 28 -16.98 -15.64 -19.78
N GLY A 29 -15.88 -16.02 -20.43
CA GLY A 29 -15.00 -15.07 -21.13
C GLY A 29 -15.76 -14.31 -22.22
N GLY A 30 -15.45 -13.02 -22.37
CA GLY A 30 -16.09 -12.15 -23.37
C GLY A 30 -17.48 -11.63 -22.99
N LEU A 31 -18.01 -11.94 -21.80
CA LEU A 31 -19.28 -11.37 -21.33
C LEU A 31 -19.16 -9.91 -20.87
N TYR A 32 -17.96 -9.47 -20.50
CA TYR A 32 -17.72 -8.08 -20.17
C TYR A 32 -16.34 -7.63 -20.63
N ALA A 33 -16.19 -6.32 -20.84
CA ALA A 33 -14.92 -5.65 -21.06
C ALA A 33 -14.80 -4.44 -20.12
N VAL A 34 -13.59 -4.19 -19.62
CA VAL A 34 -13.30 -2.97 -18.85
C VAL A 34 -13.20 -1.80 -19.83
N LEU A 35 -14.05 -0.78 -19.66
CA LEU A 35 -14.06 0.39 -20.54
C LEU A 35 -13.10 1.47 -20.08
N ASP A 36 -13.11 1.76 -18.78
CA ASP A 36 -12.25 2.77 -18.17
C ASP A 36 -11.63 2.23 -16.87
N LYS A 37 -10.46 2.77 -16.54
CA LYS A 37 -9.72 2.45 -15.32
C LYS A 37 -9.34 3.72 -14.59
N GLU A 38 -9.25 3.59 -13.29
CA GLU A 38 -8.54 4.54 -12.45
C GLU A 38 -7.02 4.40 -12.60
N SER A 39 -6.29 5.39 -12.09
CA SER A 39 -4.81 5.41 -12.05
C SER A 39 -4.23 4.13 -11.43
N ASP A 40 -4.81 3.69 -10.31
CA ASP A 40 -4.45 2.46 -9.61
C ASP A 40 -4.95 1.18 -10.29
N GLN A 41 -5.42 1.26 -11.55
CA GLN A 41 -5.95 0.17 -12.37
C GLN A 41 -7.31 -0.39 -11.94
N ARG A 42 -8.02 0.23 -10.97
CA ARG A 42 -9.39 -0.18 -10.63
C ARG A 42 -10.31 0.01 -11.86
N PRO A 43 -11.07 -1.01 -12.29
CA PRO A 43 -12.11 -0.81 -13.29
C PRO A 43 -13.17 0.20 -12.79
N LYS A 44 -13.42 1.28 -13.55
CA LYS A 44 -14.52 2.22 -13.23
C LYS A 44 -15.86 1.75 -13.79
N SER A 45 -15.83 1.15 -14.96
CA SER A 45 -17.03 0.74 -15.68
C SER A 45 -16.77 -0.49 -16.53
N PHE A 46 -17.82 -1.30 -16.66
CA PHE A 46 -17.82 -2.50 -17.46
C PHE A 46 -18.84 -2.36 -18.58
N LYS A 47 -18.44 -2.74 -19.80
CA LYS A 47 -19.38 -3.00 -20.89
C LYS A 47 -19.74 -4.47 -20.86
N TRP A 48 -20.99 -4.76 -20.55
CA TRP A 48 -21.51 -6.12 -20.63
C TRP A 48 -22.06 -6.40 -22.03
N THR A 49 -21.72 -7.57 -22.58
CA THR A 49 -22.27 -8.07 -23.84
C THR A 49 -23.76 -8.35 -23.70
N ASP A 50 -24.18 -8.75 -22.51
CA ASP A 50 -25.59 -8.88 -22.14
C ASP A 50 -25.94 -7.95 -20.96
N PRO A 51 -26.80 -6.94 -21.15
CA PRO A 51 -27.20 -6.03 -20.09
C PRO A 51 -27.82 -6.70 -18.86
N GLU A 52 -28.40 -7.90 -19.00
CA GLU A 52 -29.01 -8.63 -17.87
C GLU A 52 -27.98 -9.03 -16.79
N PHE A 53 -26.70 -9.05 -17.13
CA PHE A 53 -25.60 -9.37 -16.20
C PHE A 53 -24.89 -8.13 -15.64
N SER A 54 -25.34 -6.92 -16.01
CA SER A 54 -24.68 -5.67 -15.61
C SER A 54 -24.60 -5.41 -14.10
N GLN A 55 -25.48 -6.04 -13.34
CA GLN A 55 -25.51 -6.04 -11.88
C GLN A 55 -24.41 -6.89 -11.21
N LEU A 56 -23.72 -7.74 -11.98
CA LEU A 56 -22.63 -8.55 -11.43
C LEU A 56 -21.38 -7.69 -11.28
N ASN A 57 -20.70 -7.83 -10.15
CA ASN A 57 -19.37 -7.30 -9.98
C ASN A 57 -18.32 -8.39 -10.26
N PRO A 58 -17.51 -8.28 -11.33
CA PRO A 58 -16.47 -9.26 -11.62
C PRO A 58 -15.44 -9.45 -10.50
N LEU A 59 -15.20 -8.45 -9.66
CA LEU A 59 -14.26 -8.56 -8.53
C LEU A 59 -14.70 -9.61 -7.50
N HIS A 60 -16.02 -9.87 -7.37
CA HIS A 60 -16.54 -10.88 -6.46
C HIS A 60 -16.26 -12.33 -6.90
N TYR A 61 -15.79 -12.54 -8.14
CA TYR A 61 -15.61 -13.87 -8.75
C TYR A 61 -14.16 -14.18 -9.12
N ALA A 62 -13.20 -13.33 -8.75
CA ALA A 62 -11.80 -13.48 -9.15
C ALA A 62 -11.03 -14.53 -8.32
N MET A 63 -11.52 -14.86 -7.12
CA MET A 63 -10.87 -15.78 -6.19
C MET A 63 -11.57 -17.14 -6.19
N TRP A 64 -10.78 -18.22 -6.11
CA TRP A 64 -11.26 -19.57 -5.87
C TRP A 64 -10.73 -20.10 -4.54
N ARG A 65 -11.53 -20.93 -3.89
CA ARG A 65 -11.17 -21.64 -2.65
C ARG A 65 -11.29 -23.14 -2.86
N CYS A 66 -10.23 -23.88 -2.56
CA CYS A 66 -10.28 -25.33 -2.52
C CYS A 66 -11.20 -25.81 -1.39
N THR A 67 -12.12 -26.72 -1.68
CA THR A 67 -13.06 -27.28 -0.69
C THR A 67 -12.41 -28.25 0.29
N THR A 68 -11.25 -28.82 -0.06
CA THR A 68 -10.54 -29.79 0.79
C THR A 68 -9.53 -29.14 1.73
N CYS A 69 -8.68 -28.25 1.21
CA CYS A 69 -7.58 -27.67 1.98
C CYS A 69 -7.74 -26.18 2.27
N PHE A 70 -8.83 -25.55 1.82
CA PHE A 70 -9.14 -24.13 2.00
C PHE A 70 -8.13 -23.14 1.43
N TYR A 71 -7.16 -23.63 0.64
CA TYR A 71 -6.28 -22.77 -0.14
C TYR A 71 -7.12 -21.83 -1.01
N THR A 72 -6.86 -20.52 -0.87
CA THR A 72 -7.63 -19.47 -1.54
C THR A 72 -6.68 -18.56 -2.31
N ASP A 73 -6.93 -18.37 -3.61
CA ASP A 73 -6.10 -17.55 -4.50
C ASP A 73 -6.87 -17.18 -5.78
N PHE A 74 -6.29 -16.35 -6.64
CA PHE A 74 -6.82 -16.01 -7.96
C PHE A 74 -7.03 -17.28 -8.78
N SER A 75 -8.12 -17.32 -9.57
CA SER A 75 -8.40 -18.43 -10.47
C SER A 75 -7.21 -18.77 -11.38
N GLU A 76 -6.49 -17.74 -11.82
CA GLU A 76 -5.25 -17.81 -12.60
C GLU A 76 -4.20 -18.75 -11.97
N ASN A 77 -4.10 -18.79 -10.64
CA ASN A 77 -3.10 -19.58 -9.92
C ASN A 77 -3.49 -21.05 -9.73
N PHE A 78 -4.76 -21.39 -9.94
CA PHE A 78 -5.21 -22.77 -10.05
C PHE A 78 -5.07 -23.31 -11.48
N GLU A 79 -5.14 -22.43 -12.47
CA GLU A 79 -5.04 -22.77 -13.90
C GLU A 79 -3.57 -22.89 -14.37
N ARG A 80 -2.64 -22.19 -13.69
CA ARG A 80 -1.21 -22.15 -14.06
C ARG A 80 -0.43 -23.35 -13.52
N ARG A 81 0.72 -23.61 -14.15
CA ARG A 81 1.73 -24.55 -13.64
C ARG A 81 2.34 -24.01 -12.35
N THR A 82 2.63 -24.92 -11.42
CA THR A 82 3.28 -24.63 -10.14
C THR A 82 4.66 -24.00 -10.35
N ASP A 83 4.87 -22.81 -9.81
CA ASP A 83 6.17 -22.12 -9.79
C ASP A 83 6.93 -22.35 -8.46
N SER A 84 8.15 -21.82 -8.35
CA SER A 84 9.00 -21.97 -7.16
C SER A 84 8.37 -21.38 -5.89
N LYS A 85 7.70 -20.22 -5.99
CA LYS A 85 7.00 -19.57 -4.88
C LYS A 85 5.82 -20.43 -4.40
N MET A 86 5.08 -21.02 -5.34
CA MET A 86 4.01 -21.95 -5.02
C MET A 86 4.55 -23.23 -4.36
N LEU A 87 5.69 -23.76 -4.82
CA LEU A 87 6.35 -24.89 -4.16
C LEU A 87 6.77 -24.56 -2.73
N ALA A 88 7.30 -23.35 -2.49
CA ALA A 88 7.63 -22.88 -1.14
C ALA A 88 6.37 -22.72 -0.26
N LEU A 89 5.30 -22.18 -0.82
CA LEU A 89 4.02 -22.08 -0.14
C LEU A 89 3.45 -23.46 0.22
N LYS A 90 3.52 -24.44 -0.69
CA LYS A 90 3.11 -25.83 -0.40
C LYS A 90 3.91 -26.48 0.73
N LYS A 91 5.19 -26.10 0.88
CA LYS A 91 6.01 -26.57 2.01
C LYS A 91 5.57 -25.96 3.33
N THR A 92 5.12 -24.71 3.32
CA THR A 92 4.78 -23.93 4.52
C THR A 92 3.32 -24.08 4.94
N TYR A 93 2.38 -24.00 3.99
CA TYR A 93 0.95 -24.12 4.21
C TYR A 93 0.58 -25.59 4.46
N LYS A 94 0.34 -25.94 5.72
CA LYS A 94 -0.14 -27.26 6.16
C LYS A 94 -1.64 -27.19 6.43
N PRO A 95 -2.52 -27.72 5.55
CA PRO A 95 -3.96 -27.50 5.67
C PRO A 95 -4.55 -27.91 7.04
N GLY A 96 -4.13 -29.03 7.60
CA GLY A 96 -4.60 -29.52 8.89
C GLY A 96 -4.18 -28.65 10.09
N GLU A 97 -3.11 -27.87 9.96
CA GLU A 97 -2.66 -26.90 10.97
C GLU A 97 -3.28 -25.53 10.70
N ALA A 98 -3.35 -25.11 9.44
CA ALA A 98 -3.92 -23.85 9.01
C ALA A 98 -5.37 -23.70 9.48
N VAL A 99 -6.20 -24.74 9.35
CA VAL A 99 -7.61 -24.69 9.81
C VAL A 99 -7.74 -24.55 11.33
N LYS A 100 -6.70 -24.92 12.09
CA LYS A 100 -6.67 -24.76 13.55
C LYS A 100 -6.16 -23.37 13.98
N MET A 101 -5.62 -22.58 13.06
CA MET A 101 -5.18 -21.22 13.36
C MET A 101 -6.42 -20.35 13.64
N PRO A 102 -6.45 -19.57 14.74
CA PRO A 102 -7.64 -18.81 15.15
C PRO A 102 -8.23 -17.92 14.05
N PHE A 103 -7.38 -17.22 13.29
CA PHE A 103 -7.83 -16.41 12.16
C PHE A 103 -8.53 -17.25 11.09
N MET A 104 -7.88 -18.33 10.64
CA MET A 104 -8.40 -19.20 9.58
C MET A 104 -9.69 -19.91 10.01
N SER A 105 -9.75 -20.43 11.24
CA SER A 105 -10.96 -21.09 11.74
C SER A 105 -12.16 -20.14 11.74
N GLU A 106 -11.94 -18.89 12.15
CA GLU A 106 -13.00 -17.90 12.27
C GLU A 106 -13.43 -17.39 10.88
N ILE A 107 -12.50 -17.00 10.02
CA ILE A 107 -12.84 -16.48 8.69
C ILE A 107 -13.51 -17.52 7.80
N LEU A 108 -13.08 -18.79 7.86
CA LEU A 108 -13.68 -19.85 7.07
C LEU A 108 -15.12 -20.14 7.49
N ARG A 109 -15.42 -20.06 8.80
CA ARG A 109 -16.76 -20.29 9.35
C ARG A 109 -17.81 -19.32 8.81
N TYR A 110 -17.42 -18.07 8.55
CA TYR A 110 -18.35 -17.02 8.10
C TYR A 110 -18.23 -16.70 6.60
N THR A 111 -17.52 -17.53 5.83
CA THR A 111 -17.38 -17.36 4.38
C THR A 111 -18.25 -18.34 3.60
N ASP A 112 -19.42 -17.85 3.17
CA ASP A 112 -20.36 -18.58 2.32
C ASP A 112 -20.07 -18.35 0.83
N LEU A 113 -19.59 -19.39 0.14
CA LEU A 113 -19.27 -19.33 -1.29
C LEU A 113 -20.49 -19.36 -2.20
N SER A 114 -21.67 -19.70 -1.68
CA SER A 114 -22.90 -19.74 -2.47
C SER A 114 -23.48 -18.34 -2.71
N ILE A 115 -23.08 -17.35 -1.90
CA ILE A 115 -23.56 -15.97 -1.97
C ILE A 115 -22.39 -15.04 -2.33
N PRO A 116 -22.21 -14.71 -3.62
CA PRO A 116 -21.21 -13.73 -4.04
C PRO A 116 -21.64 -12.33 -3.57
N SER A 117 -21.03 -11.88 -2.47
CA SER A 117 -21.25 -10.59 -1.83
C SER A 117 -19.93 -9.86 -1.63
N PHE A 118 -20.00 -8.59 -1.25
CA PHE A 118 -18.83 -7.81 -0.84
C PHE A 118 -18.11 -8.52 0.32
N GLU A 119 -18.85 -8.97 1.33
CA GLU A 119 -18.36 -9.61 2.53
C GLU A 119 -17.67 -10.95 2.20
N THR A 120 -18.29 -11.76 1.34
CA THR A 120 -17.68 -13.02 0.84
C THR A 120 -16.41 -12.75 0.05
N ALA A 121 -16.42 -11.74 -0.84
CA ALA A 121 -15.25 -11.37 -1.63
C ALA A 121 -14.09 -10.94 -0.72
N VAL A 122 -14.32 -9.97 0.18
CA VAL A 122 -13.29 -9.50 1.13
C VAL A 122 -12.76 -10.67 1.97
N ASN A 123 -13.61 -11.56 2.47
CA ASN A 123 -13.14 -12.74 3.21
C ASN A 123 -12.23 -13.65 2.38
N LEU A 124 -12.55 -13.87 1.09
CA LEU A 124 -11.70 -14.66 0.19
C LEU A 124 -10.35 -13.98 -0.06
N TYR A 125 -10.35 -12.67 -0.27
CA TYR A 125 -9.11 -11.90 -0.43
C TYR A 125 -8.26 -11.90 0.83
N LEU A 126 -8.85 -11.71 2.02
CA LEU A 126 -8.17 -11.76 3.31
C LEU A 126 -7.62 -13.15 3.61
N THR A 127 -8.38 -14.21 3.33
CA THR A 127 -7.92 -15.60 3.44
C THR A 127 -6.70 -15.82 2.53
N SER A 128 -6.76 -15.32 1.29
CA SER A 128 -5.64 -15.43 0.35
C SER A 128 -4.41 -14.66 0.80
N ALA A 129 -4.58 -13.42 1.29
CA ALA A 129 -3.50 -12.62 1.86
C ALA A 129 -2.83 -13.37 3.02
N TYR A 130 -3.62 -13.79 4.01
CA TYR A 130 -3.11 -14.50 5.19
C TYR A 130 -2.29 -15.74 4.83
N ILE A 131 -2.76 -16.55 3.86
CA ILE A 131 -2.04 -17.73 3.37
C ILE A 131 -0.71 -17.33 2.69
N ASN A 132 -0.73 -16.30 1.84
CA ASN A 132 0.47 -15.85 1.12
C ASN A 132 1.44 -15.06 2.02
N GLU A 133 1.03 -14.64 3.21
CA GLU A 133 1.89 -14.06 4.24
C GLU A 133 2.67 -15.12 5.03
N MET A 134 2.25 -16.39 5.02
CA MET A 134 2.87 -17.47 5.82
C MET A 134 4.35 -17.78 5.50
N PRO A 135 4.82 -17.75 4.24
CA PRO A 135 6.25 -17.91 3.96
C PRO A 135 7.08 -16.83 4.66
N VAL A 136 8.01 -17.26 5.51
CA VAL A 136 8.82 -16.37 6.36
C VAL A 136 10.05 -15.83 5.60
N ARG A 137 10.57 -16.61 4.65
CA ARG A 137 11.74 -16.22 3.84
C ARG A 137 11.33 -15.24 2.74
N VAL A 138 12.12 -14.19 2.57
CA VAL A 138 11.86 -13.12 1.59
C VAL A 138 11.79 -13.69 0.18
N GLU A 139 12.70 -14.61 -0.16
CA GLU A 139 12.79 -15.28 -1.45
C GLU A 139 11.66 -16.29 -1.71
N ASP A 140 10.94 -16.73 -0.68
CA ASP A 140 9.81 -17.66 -0.82
C ASP A 140 8.47 -16.92 -0.94
N LYS A 141 8.42 -15.66 -0.51
CA LYS A 141 7.21 -14.85 -0.50
C LYS A 141 6.92 -14.25 -1.87
N SER A 142 5.66 -14.23 -2.29
CA SER A 142 5.25 -13.62 -3.56
C SER A 142 4.71 -12.21 -3.31
N TYR A 143 5.61 -11.23 -3.29
CA TYR A 143 5.28 -9.85 -2.98
C TYR A 143 4.37 -9.23 -4.03
N PHE A 144 4.62 -9.51 -5.32
CA PHE A 144 3.73 -9.06 -6.40
C PHE A 144 2.29 -9.54 -6.19
N LYS A 145 2.11 -10.79 -5.74
CA LYS A 145 0.79 -11.36 -5.50
C LYS A 145 0.12 -10.72 -4.30
N LEU A 146 0.82 -10.58 -3.17
CA LEU A 146 0.31 -9.89 -1.99
C LEU A 146 -0.12 -8.46 -2.33
N ALA A 147 0.70 -7.74 -3.10
CA ALA A 147 0.39 -6.39 -3.56
C ALA A 147 -0.94 -6.34 -4.35
N ARG A 148 -1.13 -7.26 -5.30
CA ARG A 148 -2.38 -7.40 -6.06
C ARG A 148 -3.57 -7.77 -5.18
N ILE A 149 -3.39 -8.60 -4.15
CA ILE A 149 -4.45 -8.99 -3.22
C ILE A 149 -4.91 -7.77 -2.43
N TYR A 150 -3.98 -7.06 -1.78
CA TYR A 150 -4.30 -5.88 -1.00
C TYR A 150 -4.88 -4.74 -1.84
N LEU A 151 -4.38 -4.54 -3.06
CA LEU A 151 -4.95 -3.54 -3.98
C LEU A 151 -6.42 -3.85 -4.30
N ARG A 152 -6.78 -5.12 -4.51
CA ARG A 152 -8.17 -5.52 -4.77
C ARG A 152 -9.06 -5.43 -3.53
N ILE A 153 -8.50 -5.64 -2.32
CA ILE A 153 -9.21 -5.35 -1.07
C ILE A 153 -9.53 -3.84 -0.99
N ALA A 154 -8.57 -2.98 -1.31
CA ALA A 154 -8.79 -1.54 -1.38
C ALA A 154 -9.91 -1.17 -2.37
N TRP A 155 -9.92 -1.77 -3.55
CA TRP A 155 -10.98 -1.55 -4.54
C TRP A 155 -12.36 -1.97 -4.06
N LEU A 156 -12.46 -3.12 -3.39
CA LEU A 156 -13.72 -3.59 -2.81
C LEU A 156 -14.22 -2.60 -1.75
N TYR A 157 -13.34 -2.12 -0.86
CA TYR A 157 -13.72 -1.10 0.12
C TYR A 157 -14.21 0.17 -0.54
N ARG A 158 -13.48 0.67 -1.56
CA ARG A 158 -13.87 1.86 -2.33
C ARG A 158 -15.22 1.68 -3.03
N GLU A 159 -15.52 0.48 -3.52
CA GLU A 159 -16.80 0.20 -4.18
C GLU A 159 -17.96 0.17 -3.19
N LYS A 160 -17.79 -0.46 -2.03
CA LYS A 160 -18.83 -0.56 -1.00
C LYS A 160 -19.07 0.78 -0.30
N TYR A 161 -18.02 1.56 -0.09
CA TYR A 161 -18.03 2.73 0.80
C TYR A 161 -17.84 4.07 0.10
N GLY A 162 -17.53 4.09 -1.20
CA GLY A 162 -17.18 5.30 -1.96
C GLY A 162 -15.74 5.76 -1.70
N SER A 163 -15.31 6.79 -2.43
CA SER A 163 -14.08 7.53 -2.10
C SER A 163 -14.42 8.67 -1.13
N VAL A 164 -13.48 8.97 -0.23
CA VAL A 164 -13.57 10.05 0.77
C VAL A 164 -13.97 11.40 0.15
N ASP A 165 -13.57 11.64 -1.10
CA ASP A 165 -13.84 12.89 -1.83
C ASP A 165 -15.32 13.15 -2.17
N SER A 166 -16.19 12.15 -2.03
CA SER A 166 -17.58 12.21 -2.53
C SER A 166 -18.66 12.54 -1.48
N ALA A 167 -18.34 12.53 -0.19
CA ALA A 167 -19.27 12.90 0.87
C ALA A 167 -19.06 14.36 1.29
N SER A 168 -20.14 15.13 1.52
CA SER A 168 -20.06 16.44 2.19
C SER A 168 -19.61 16.21 3.64
N GLU A 169 -18.31 16.04 3.83
CA GLU A 169 -17.74 15.56 5.07
C GLU A 169 -17.90 16.62 6.16
N SER A 170 -18.47 16.22 7.29
CA SER A 170 -18.52 17.04 8.50
C SER A 170 -17.09 17.50 8.87
N VAL A 171 -16.89 18.81 9.07
CA VAL A 171 -15.60 19.38 9.53
C VAL A 171 -15.10 18.67 10.79
N LYS A 172 -16.01 18.26 11.69
CA LYS A 172 -15.68 17.53 12.91
C LYS A 172 -15.16 16.12 12.61
N LEU A 173 -15.72 15.47 11.60
CA LEU A 173 -15.31 14.13 11.23
C LEU A 173 -13.94 14.12 10.55
N LYS A 174 -13.68 15.12 9.68
CA LYS A 174 -12.32 15.37 9.16
C LYS A 174 -11.32 15.54 10.30
N GLN A 175 -11.70 16.28 11.34
CA GLN A 175 -10.86 16.48 12.52
C GLN A 175 -10.67 15.18 13.32
N ILE A 176 -11.68 14.32 13.44
CA ILE A 176 -11.56 13.00 14.07
C ILE A 176 -10.55 12.14 13.30
N PHE A 177 -10.69 12.04 11.97
CA PHE A 177 -9.74 11.29 11.14
C PHE A 177 -8.33 11.84 11.26
N LYS A 178 -8.17 13.16 11.20
CA LYS A 178 -6.89 13.82 11.41
C LYS A 178 -6.27 13.44 12.76
N ASN A 179 -7.05 13.52 13.84
CA ASN A 179 -6.56 13.15 15.18
C ASN A 179 -6.19 11.65 15.25
N LEU A 180 -6.97 10.79 14.59
CA LEU A 180 -6.67 9.35 14.54
C LEU A 180 -5.39 9.06 13.74
N ASP A 181 -5.17 9.75 12.63
CA ASP A 181 -3.94 9.62 11.84
C ASP A 181 -2.73 10.16 12.60
N GLU A 182 -2.88 11.25 13.37
CA GLU A 182 -1.85 11.76 14.29
C GLU A 182 -1.54 10.74 15.41
N ILE A 183 -2.57 10.08 15.97
CA ILE A 183 -2.39 9.01 16.96
C ILE A 183 -1.68 7.80 16.34
N ASP A 184 -2.07 7.36 15.13
CA ASP A 184 -1.42 6.27 14.41
C ASP A 184 0.07 6.58 14.17
N ALA A 185 0.38 7.79 13.69
CA ALA A 185 1.76 8.22 13.45
C ALA A 185 2.60 8.24 14.74
N ASN A 186 2.03 8.75 15.83
CA ASN A 186 2.69 8.74 17.14
C ASN A 186 2.87 7.32 17.68
N TYR A 187 1.91 6.44 17.43
CA TYR A 187 2.00 5.03 17.80
C TYR A 187 3.12 4.32 17.03
N SER A 188 3.28 4.56 15.73
CA SER A 188 4.41 4.03 14.96
C SER A 188 5.77 4.51 15.48
N LYS A 189 5.88 5.77 15.91
CA LYS A 189 7.09 6.30 16.57
C LYS A 189 7.36 5.62 17.91
N LEU A 190 6.30 5.36 18.69
CA LEU A 190 6.39 4.61 19.95
C LEU A 190 6.87 3.18 19.69
N GLU A 191 6.30 2.49 18.69
CA GLU A 191 6.69 1.13 18.32
C GLU A 191 8.19 1.05 17.96
N ALA A 192 8.69 1.96 17.13
CA ALA A 192 10.11 2.02 16.80
C ALA A 192 10.99 2.26 18.04
N SER A 193 10.54 3.11 18.97
CA SER A 193 11.24 3.38 20.24
C SER A 193 11.25 2.15 21.15
N VAL A 194 10.15 1.40 21.18
CA VAL A 194 10.03 0.16 21.93
C VAL A 194 10.93 -0.92 21.35
N THR A 195 11.03 -1.06 20.03
CA THR A 195 11.99 -1.99 19.40
C THR A 195 13.43 -1.68 19.84
N LYS A 196 13.81 -0.40 19.89
CA LYS A 196 15.13 0.02 20.40
C LYS A 196 15.30 -0.32 21.87
N LEU A 197 14.29 -0.07 22.70
CA LEU A 197 14.30 -0.44 24.12
C LEU A 197 14.49 -1.95 24.32
N LEU A 198 13.75 -2.78 23.57
CA LEU A 198 13.88 -4.23 23.63
C LEU A 198 15.28 -4.71 23.24
N ALA A 199 15.89 -4.11 22.21
CA ALA A 199 17.27 -4.39 21.84
C ALA A 199 18.25 -4.03 22.98
N ASN A 200 18.06 -2.88 23.63
CA ASN A 200 18.89 -2.47 24.77
C ASN A 200 18.72 -3.39 25.99
N ILE A 201 17.48 -3.82 26.29
CA ILE A 201 17.24 -4.79 27.37
C ILE A 201 17.91 -6.12 27.05
N LYS A 202 17.80 -6.60 25.80
CA LYS A 202 18.47 -7.83 25.36
C LYS A 202 19.99 -7.73 25.54
N ASN A 203 20.60 -6.63 25.11
CA ASN A 203 22.03 -6.39 25.28
C ASN A 203 22.42 -6.39 26.77
N ARG A 204 21.64 -5.70 27.61
CA ARG A 204 21.87 -5.66 29.05
C ARG A 204 21.76 -7.04 29.71
N LEU A 205 20.80 -7.85 29.28
CA LEU A 205 20.67 -9.23 29.73
C LEU A 205 21.89 -10.06 29.33
N THR A 206 22.38 -9.91 28.09
CA THR A 206 23.62 -10.59 27.65
C THR A 206 24.84 -10.16 28.46
N GLU A 207 24.98 -8.87 28.78
CA GLU A 207 26.06 -8.36 29.66
C GLU A 207 26.02 -8.98 31.06
N LEU A 208 24.82 -9.11 31.65
CA LEU A 208 24.66 -9.61 33.02
C LEU A 208 24.92 -11.11 33.15
N TYR A 209 24.58 -11.89 32.12
CA TYR A 209 24.62 -13.36 32.18
C TYR A 209 25.72 -13.98 31.30
N GLY A 210 26.46 -13.18 30.53
CA GLY A 210 27.49 -13.68 29.60
C GLY A 210 26.93 -14.57 28.47
N GLY A 211 25.63 -14.46 28.17
CA GLY A 211 24.92 -15.37 27.26
C GLY A 211 23.40 -15.20 27.32
N GLU A 212 22.67 -16.31 27.22
CA GLU A 212 21.20 -16.32 27.35
C GLU A 212 20.77 -16.08 28.80
N ALA A 213 19.92 -15.07 29.01
CA ALA A 213 19.39 -14.79 30.33
C ALA A 213 18.34 -15.82 30.77
N PRO A 214 18.27 -16.16 32.07
CA PRO A 214 17.27 -17.08 32.62
C PRO A 214 15.84 -16.70 32.22
N MET A 215 15.03 -17.67 31.79
CA MET A 215 13.63 -17.47 31.39
C MET A 215 12.75 -16.84 32.47
N ASN A 216 13.11 -16.99 33.76
CA ASN A 216 12.40 -16.40 34.88
C ASN A 216 12.82 -14.93 35.17
N ASN A 217 13.63 -14.31 34.31
CA ASN A 217 14.02 -12.93 34.49
C ASN A 217 12.80 -11.99 34.41
N PRO A 218 12.62 -11.05 35.37
CA PRO A 218 11.45 -10.18 35.43
C PRO A 218 11.28 -9.28 34.19
N TYR A 219 12.36 -9.00 33.44
CA TYR A 219 12.27 -8.27 32.18
C TYR A 219 11.33 -8.96 31.19
N TYR A 220 11.37 -10.30 31.09
CA TYR A 220 10.52 -11.02 30.12
C TYR A 220 9.03 -10.88 30.44
N ALA A 221 8.63 -11.03 31.70
CA ALA A 221 7.24 -10.88 32.13
C ALA A 221 6.73 -9.45 31.94
N ASN A 222 7.54 -8.45 32.31
CA ASN A 222 7.18 -7.03 32.16
C ASN A 222 7.11 -6.61 30.69
N ILE A 223 8.06 -7.07 29.86
CA ILE A 223 8.04 -6.85 28.41
C ILE A 223 6.80 -7.46 27.79
N ALA A 224 6.47 -8.72 28.13
CA ALA A 224 5.30 -9.39 27.59
C ALA A 224 4.00 -8.63 27.91
N THR A 225 3.86 -8.16 29.15
CA THR A 225 2.71 -7.36 29.61
C THR A 225 2.62 -6.01 28.88
N PHE A 226 3.76 -5.33 28.72
CA PHE A 226 3.85 -4.07 28.00
C PHE A 226 3.48 -4.23 26.51
N LEU A 227 4.03 -5.27 25.85
CA LEU A 227 3.72 -5.58 24.45
C LEU A 227 2.25 -5.97 24.24
N SER A 228 1.65 -6.67 25.19
CA SER A 228 0.21 -6.95 25.18
C SER A 228 -0.63 -5.67 25.26
N SER A 229 -0.25 -4.74 26.13
CA SER A 229 -0.91 -3.44 26.29
C SER A 229 -0.82 -2.61 25.01
N MET A 230 0.34 -2.62 24.36
CA MET A 230 0.54 -1.97 23.05
C MET A 230 -0.43 -2.54 22.00
N LYS A 231 -0.52 -3.86 21.86
CA LYS A 231 -1.47 -4.50 20.92
C LYS A 231 -2.92 -4.08 21.17
N ASN A 232 -3.31 -3.94 22.44
CA ASN A 232 -4.65 -3.49 22.81
C ASN A 232 -4.92 -2.03 22.41
N ILE A 233 -3.91 -1.16 22.49
CA ILE A 233 -4.00 0.23 22.03
C ILE A 233 -4.23 0.26 20.51
N THR A 234 -3.43 -0.49 19.72
CA THR A 234 -3.62 -0.59 18.27
C THR A 234 -5.02 -1.05 17.91
N ALA A 235 -5.52 -2.11 18.56
CA ALA A 235 -6.87 -2.61 18.34
C ALA A 235 -7.93 -1.56 18.73
N GLY A 236 -7.68 -0.77 19.78
CA GLY A 236 -8.54 0.34 20.20
C GLY A 236 -8.62 1.46 19.17
N ILE A 237 -7.48 1.89 18.63
CA ILE A 237 -7.42 2.90 17.56
C ILE A 237 -8.16 2.40 16.32
N GLY A 238 -7.94 1.13 15.95
CA GLY A 238 -8.66 0.47 14.86
C GLY A 238 -10.18 0.56 15.01
N ARG A 239 -10.72 0.24 16.21
CA ARG A 239 -12.16 0.36 16.50
C ARG A 239 -12.67 1.78 16.26
N VAL A 240 -12.01 2.79 16.83
CA VAL A 240 -12.44 4.18 16.70
C VAL A 240 -12.38 4.65 15.24
N LYS A 241 -11.33 4.26 14.50
CA LYS A 241 -11.21 4.56 13.07
C LYS A 241 -12.34 3.95 12.27
N THR A 242 -12.71 2.71 12.54
CA THR A 242 -13.86 2.12 11.84
C THR A 242 -15.19 2.76 12.26
N THR A 243 -15.37 3.13 13.53
CA THR A 243 -16.53 3.91 13.97
C THR A 243 -16.61 5.26 13.25
N ALA A 244 -15.50 5.98 13.07
CA ALA A 244 -15.45 7.23 12.32
C ALA A 244 -15.77 7.01 10.83
N VAL A 245 -15.33 5.91 10.23
CA VAL A 245 -15.72 5.52 8.85
C VAL A 245 -17.23 5.26 8.77
N LEU A 246 -17.82 4.60 9.76
CA LEU A 246 -19.27 4.41 9.82
C LEU A 246 -20.01 5.75 10.01
N ASP A 247 -19.43 6.71 10.75
CA ASP A 247 -19.97 8.07 10.93
C ASP A 247 -19.98 8.83 9.61
N GLN A 248 -18.87 8.75 8.87
CA GLN A 248 -18.73 9.36 7.54
C GLN A 248 -19.82 8.92 6.58
N GLN A 249 -20.25 7.68 6.75
CA GLN A 249 -21.25 7.04 5.93
C GLN A 249 -22.68 7.30 6.42
N GLY A 250 -22.87 8.06 7.51
CA GLY A 250 -24.18 8.30 8.12
C GLY A 250 -24.77 7.08 8.84
N LYS A 251 -23.96 6.03 9.09
CA LYS A 251 -24.40 4.72 9.61
C LYS A 251 -24.28 4.57 11.13
N LEU A 252 -23.75 5.58 11.83
CA LEU A 252 -23.72 5.58 13.31
C LEU A 252 -25.10 5.72 13.94
N LEU A 253 -25.99 6.43 13.25
CA LEU A 253 -27.39 6.44 13.60
C LEU A 253 -28.00 5.26 12.88
N GLY A 254 -28.39 4.23 13.64
CA GLY A 254 -29.21 3.13 13.12
C GLY A 254 -30.27 3.72 12.20
N ASP A 255 -30.17 3.33 10.94
CA ASP A 255 -30.88 3.88 9.81
C ASP A 255 -32.37 3.99 10.15
N LYS A 256 -32.85 5.20 10.47
CA LYS A 256 -34.28 5.43 10.76
C LYS A 256 -35.13 5.33 9.50
N GLY A 257 -34.55 4.98 8.36
CA GLY A 257 -35.30 4.52 7.21
C GLY A 257 -34.40 4.14 6.05
N GLY A 258 -34.30 2.85 5.77
CA GLY A 258 -34.19 2.41 4.38
C GLY A 258 -33.02 1.52 3.97
N SER A 259 -32.29 0.87 4.86
CA SER A 259 -31.48 -0.30 4.50
C SER A 259 -31.23 -1.13 5.75
N GLU A 260 -31.87 -2.29 5.84
CA GLU A 260 -31.75 -3.22 6.97
C GLU A 260 -30.29 -3.40 7.39
N ASN A 261 -29.93 -2.86 8.56
CA ASN A 261 -28.66 -3.12 9.24
C ASN A 261 -28.71 -4.58 9.72
N LYS A 262 -28.65 -5.52 8.77
CA LYS A 262 -28.69 -6.95 9.07
C LYS A 262 -27.41 -7.30 9.79
N PRO A 263 -27.49 -7.96 10.96
CA PRO A 263 -26.30 -8.46 11.61
C PRO A 263 -25.54 -9.38 10.64
N TYR A 264 -24.21 -9.32 10.70
CA TYR A 264 -23.38 -10.27 9.96
C TYR A 264 -23.26 -11.54 10.79
N TYR A 265 -24.15 -12.50 10.57
CA TYR A 265 -24.31 -13.68 11.42
C TYR A 265 -24.54 -13.30 12.89
N ASN A 266 -23.60 -13.63 13.77
CA ASN A 266 -23.66 -13.34 15.21
C ASN A 266 -22.98 -12.01 15.58
N PHE A 267 -22.48 -11.27 14.58
CA PHE A 267 -21.83 -9.98 14.78
C PHE A 267 -22.82 -8.85 14.46
N PRO A 268 -22.78 -7.73 15.20
CA PRO A 268 -23.65 -6.59 14.92
C PRO A 268 -23.45 -6.03 13.50
N SER A 269 -22.24 -6.10 12.98
CA SER A 269 -21.90 -5.72 11.61
C SER A 269 -20.74 -6.54 11.05
N TYR A 270 -20.49 -6.43 9.75
CA TYR A 270 -19.31 -7.03 9.12
C TYR A 270 -17.99 -6.44 9.62
N VAL A 271 -18.01 -5.14 9.98
CA VAL A 271 -16.87 -4.48 10.62
C VAL A 271 -16.54 -5.14 11.96
N ASP A 272 -17.53 -5.40 12.80
CA ASP A 272 -17.31 -6.03 14.11
C ASP A 272 -16.71 -7.43 13.97
N PHE A 273 -17.14 -8.16 12.94
CA PHE A 273 -16.52 -9.42 12.56
C PHE A 273 -15.04 -9.23 12.19
N LEU A 274 -14.69 -8.29 11.31
CA LEU A 274 -13.29 -8.04 10.97
C LEU A 274 -12.45 -7.58 12.18
N MET A 275 -13.02 -6.75 13.06
CA MET A 275 -12.39 -6.34 14.32
C MET A 275 -12.10 -7.56 15.22
N SER A 276 -13.00 -8.55 15.25
CA SER A 276 -12.79 -9.80 15.98
C SER A 276 -11.61 -10.61 15.44
N LEU A 277 -11.33 -10.51 14.13
CA LEU A 277 -10.19 -11.18 13.49
C LEU A 277 -8.84 -10.51 13.81
N MET A 278 -8.83 -9.20 14.11
CA MET A 278 -7.60 -8.45 14.40
C MET A 278 -6.81 -8.99 15.59
N SER A 279 -7.47 -9.61 16.58
CA SER A 279 -6.76 -10.22 17.72
C SER A 279 -5.79 -11.30 17.28
N ASN A 280 -6.07 -11.94 16.14
CA ASN A 280 -5.30 -13.04 15.57
C ASN A 280 -4.44 -12.60 14.37
N TRP A 281 -4.70 -11.41 13.82
CA TRP A 281 -3.92 -10.80 12.74
C TRP A 281 -3.92 -9.26 12.89
N PRO A 282 -2.94 -8.69 13.62
CA PRO A 282 -2.92 -7.25 13.90
C PRO A 282 -2.85 -6.36 12.66
N ASP A 283 -2.22 -6.82 11.59
CA ASP A 283 -2.05 -6.09 10.33
C ASP A 283 -3.24 -6.22 9.37
N LEU A 284 -4.39 -6.70 9.85
CA LEU A 284 -5.60 -6.86 9.04
C LEU A 284 -6.07 -5.51 8.47
N PRO A 285 -6.19 -5.35 7.13
CA PRO A 285 -6.63 -4.09 6.54
C PRO A 285 -8.16 -3.92 6.69
N LEU A 286 -8.57 -2.96 7.52
CA LEU A 286 -9.97 -2.62 7.77
C LEU A 286 -10.53 -1.48 6.91
N SER A 287 -9.68 -0.87 6.10
CA SER A 287 -10.05 0.29 5.28
C SER A 287 -9.33 0.25 3.94
N GLU A 288 -9.81 1.08 3.00
CA GLU A 288 -9.13 1.31 1.74
C GLU A 288 -7.68 1.77 1.95
N LYS A 289 -7.45 2.82 2.76
CA LYS A 289 -6.10 3.35 3.01
C LYS A 289 -5.17 2.30 3.62
N ALA A 290 -5.64 1.52 4.59
CA ALA A 290 -4.83 0.44 5.17
C ALA A 290 -4.47 -0.64 4.14
N ALA A 291 -5.43 -1.03 3.29
CA ALA A 291 -5.19 -1.97 2.21
C ALA A 291 -4.23 -1.40 1.14
N LEU A 292 -4.37 -0.13 0.76
CA LEU A 292 -3.46 0.56 -0.17
C LEU A 292 -2.04 0.64 0.39
N SER A 293 -1.87 0.96 1.67
CA SER A 293 -0.56 0.99 2.34
C SER A 293 0.14 -0.38 2.27
N LEU A 294 -0.58 -1.46 2.56
CA LEU A 294 -0.06 -2.83 2.40
C LEU A 294 0.23 -3.18 0.93
N ALA A 295 -0.60 -2.72 -0.01
CA ALA A 295 -0.39 -2.92 -1.44
C ALA A 295 0.91 -2.26 -1.91
N VAL A 296 1.11 -0.99 -1.56
CA VAL A 296 2.32 -0.21 -1.88
C VAL A 296 3.56 -0.87 -1.30
N LYS A 297 3.54 -1.19 0.00
CA LYS A 297 4.65 -1.91 0.66
C LYS A 297 5.05 -3.16 -0.10
N ASN A 298 4.09 -3.98 -0.50
CA ASN A 298 4.35 -5.21 -1.23
C ASN A 298 4.76 -4.97 -2.69
N TYR A 299 4.23 -3.95 -3.38
CA TYR A 299 4.72 -3.58 -4.72
C TYR A 299 6.16 -3.08 -4.68
N THR A 300 6.52 -2.25 -3.69
CA THR A 300 7.90 -1.82 -3.45
C THR A 300 8.83 -3.01 -3.21
N LEU A 301 8.44 -3.95 -2.34
CA LEU A 301 9.23 -5.15 -2.07
C LEU A 301 9.35 -6.07 -3.29
N SER A 302 8.30 -6.17 -4.11
CA SER A 302 8.34 -6.91 -5.37
C SER A 302 9.29 -6.26 -6.35
N TYR A 303 9.23 -4.93 -6.49
CA TYR A 303 10.10 -4.16 -7.37
C TYR A 303 11.59 -4.32 -7.03
N THR A 304 11.92 -4.42 -5.74
CA THR A 304 13.32 -4.56 -5.29
C THR A 304 13.81 -6.00 -5.24
N ASN A 305 12.95 -6.98 -4.96
CA ASN A 305 13.37 -8.35 -4.63
C ASN A 305 12.94 -9.42 -5.64
N GLU A 306 12.12 -9.09 -6.64
CA GLU A 306 11.61 -10.07 -7.61
C GLU A 306 11.97 -9.68 -9.04
N ASP A 307 12.39 -10.67 -9.85
CA ASP A 307 12.70 -10.49 -11.28
C ASP A 307 11.46 -10.30 -12.17
N PHE A 308 10.31 -9.97 -11.57
CA PHE A 308 9.05 -9.80 -12.29
C PHE A 308 9.11 -8.60 -13.26
N PHE A 309 9.92 -7.59 -12.93
CA PHE A 309 10.10 -6.35 -13.69
C PHE A 309 11.43 -6.35 -14.48
N ASP A 310 11.63 -7.42 -15.25
CA ASP A 310 12.83 -7.65 -16.07
C ASP A 310 12.97 -6.70 -17.26
N THR A 311 11.86 -6.24 -17.86
CA THR A 311 11.88 -5.31 -18.98
C THR A 311 11.74 -3.84 -18.54
N PRO A 312 12.32 -2.89 -19.31
CA PRO A 312 12.13 -1.45 -19.08
C PRO A 312 10.66 -1.06 -18.98
N GLU A 313 9.80 -1.59 -19.85
CA GLU A 313 8.38 -1.26 -19.84
C GLU A 313 7.69 -1.75 -18.56
N LYS A 314 8.02 -2.96 -18.10
CA LYS A 314 7.47 -3.48 -16.84
C LYS A 314 7.93 -2.67 -15.64
N ARG A 315 9.20 -2.27 -15.58
CA ARG A 315 9.72 -1.40 -14.49
C ARG A 315 9.01 -0.05 -14.47
N LEU A 316 8.93 0.61 -15.61
CA LEU A 316 8.27 1.91 -15.72
C LEU A 316 6.80 1.83 -15.27
N ASN A 317 6.07 0.81 -15.74
CA ASN A 317 4.67 0.60 -15.33
C ASN A 317 4.53 0.28 -13.83
N ALA A 318 5.49 -0.44 -13.25
CA ALA A 318 5.48 -0.75 -11.82
C ALA A 318 5.68 0.50 -10.98
N VAL A 319 6.66 1.34 -11.36
CA VAL A 319 6.93 2.57 -10.65
C VAL A 319 5.78 3.57 -10.82
N ASP A 320 5.21 3.68 -12.01
CA ASP A 320 4.01 4.50 -12.28
C ASP A 320 2.82 4.09 -11.39
N LEU A 321 2.58 2.77 -11.24
CA LEU A 321 1.56 2.27 -10.32
C LEU A 321 1.89 2.57 -8.85
N ILE A 322 3.14 2.35 -8.42
CA ILE A 322 3.55 2.63 -7.03
C ILE A 322 3.36 4.12 -6.71
N GLU A 323 3.75 5.00 -7.63
CA GLU A 323 3.55 6.44 -7.55
C GLU A 323 2.06 6.79 -7.39
N ASP A 324 1.20 6.33 -8.30
CA ASP A 324 -0.25 6.57 -8.25
C ASP A 324 -0.88 6.08 -6.93
N LEU A 325 -0.35 5.01 -6.34
CA LEU A 325 -0.81 4.51 -5.04
C LEU A 325 -0.36 5.40 -3.88
N TYR A 326 0.87 5.94 -3.89
CA TYR A 326 1.32 6.92 -2.89
C TYR A 326 0.52 8.22 -2.96
N VAL A 327 0.18 8.68 -4.16
CA VAL A 327 -0.71 9.84 -4.36
C VAL A 327 -2.06 9.63 -3.67
N ARG A 328 -2.62 8.42 -3.77
CA ARG A 328 -3.89 8.06 -3.10
C ARG A 328 -3.78 7.91 -1.58
N LEU A 329 -2.56 7.72 -1.08
CA LEU A 329 -2.25 7.72 0.34
C LEU A 329 -1.92 9.13 0.85
N ASP A 330 -2.03 10.16 0.00
CA ASP A 330 -1.65 11.54 0.30
C ASP A 330 -0.16 11.70 0.67
N ASP A 331 0.69 10.73 0.26
CA ASP A 331 2.14 10.72 0.49
C ASP A 331 2.88 11.19 -0.77
N TYR A 332 2.80 12.50 -1.01
CA TYR A 332 3.38 13.12 -2.20
C TYR A 332 4.91 13.09 -2.22
N ASP A 333 5.58 13.06 -1.07
CA ASP A 333 7.04 12.99 -1.00
C ASP A 333 7.54 11.61 -1.49
N SER A 334 6.90 10.52 -1.04
CA SER A 334 7.20 9.19 -1.58
C SER A 334 6.87 9.07 -3.06
N ALA A 335 5.75 9.65 -3.52
CA ALA A 335 5.38 9.69 -4.94
C ALA A 335 6.46 10.40 -5.79
N LEU A 336 6.95 11.57 -5.35
CA LEU A 336 8.01 12.32 -6.04
C LEU A 336 9.35 11.57 -6.08
N ASN A 337 9.68 10.83 -5.01
CA ASN A 337 10.87 9.97 -5.00
C ASN A 337 10.78 8.89 -6.08
N TYR A 338 9.62 8.26 -6.25
CA TYR A 338 9.41 7.27 -7.30
C TYR A 338 9.40 7.87 -8.70
N ILE A 339 8.87 9.08 -8.89
CA ILE A 339 9.03 9.83 -10.14
C ILE A 339 10.51 10.03 -10.49
N THR A 340 11.33 10.40 -9.51
CA THR A 340 12.77 10.57 -9.72
C THR A 340 13.42 9.25 -10.14
N GLU A 341 12.93 8.14 -9.60
CA GLU A 341 13.39 6.80 -9.99
C GLU A 341 12.93 6.40 -11.41
N ILE A 342 11.74 6.80 -11.86
CA ILE A 342 11.31 6.68 -13.26
C ILE A 342 12.34 7.35 -14.19
N TYR A 343 12.76 8.57 -13.85
CA TYR A 343 13.75 9.30 -14.64
C TYR A 343 15.11 8.62 -14.69
N ARG A 344 15.62 8.18 -13.53
CA ARG A 344 16.92 7.50 -13.43
C ARG A 344 16.89 6.19 -14.22
N SER A 345 15.88 5.36 -13.98
CA SER A 345 15.69 4.05 -14.61
C SER A 345 15.47 4.19 -16.12
N GLY A 346 14.58 5.08 -16.54
CA GLY A 346 14.29 5.33 -17.95
C GLY A 346 15.48 5.90 -18.72
N THR A 347 16.26 6.81 -18.13
CA THR A 347 17.46 7.36 -18.76
C THR A 347 18.55 6.29 -18.92
N LYS A 348 18.76 5.47 -17.89
CA LYS A 348 19.69 4.33 -17.92
C LYS A 348 19.30 3.31 -18.99
N ASP A 349 18.02 2.92 -19.05
CA ASP A 349 17.51 1.96 -20.02
C ASP A 349 17.62 2.50 -21.45
N ARG A 350 17.27 3.77 -21.66
CA ARG A 350 17.45 4.45 -22.95
C ARG A 350 18.91 4.45 -23.40
N GLN A 351 19.84 4.81 -22.51
CA GLN A 351 21.27 4.78 -22.82
C GLN A 351 21.75 3.35 -23.12
N GLY A 352 21.26 2.36 -22.38
CA GLY A 352 21.54 0.96 -22.62
C GLY A 352 21.10 0.49 -24.02
N LEU A 353 19.93 0.93 -24.49
CA LEU A 353 19.43 0.64 -25.83
C LEU A 353 20.28 1.32 -26.92
N TYR A 354 20.66 2.59 -26.75
CA TYR A 354 21.57 3.27 -27.67
C TYR A 354 22.93 2.57 -27.76
N ASN A 355 23.48 2.14 -26.63
CA ASN A 355 24.74 1.41 -26.60
C ASN A 355 24.62 0.08 -27.35
N LYS A 356 23.55 -0.70 -27.07
CA LYS A 356 23.27 -1.98 -27.77
C LYS A 356 23.11 -1.82 -29.27
N MET A 357 22.50 -0.73 -29.72
CA MET A 357 22.29 -0.42 -31.14
C MET A 357 23.59 -0.16 -31.90
N ASN A 358 24.59 0.38 -31.20
CA ASN A 358 25.88 0.78 -31.78
C ASN A 358 27.02 -0.21 -31.48
N SER A 359 26.83 -1.15 -30.54
CA SER A 359 27.83 -2.15 -30.16
C SER A 359 27.73 -3.43 -31.00
N LYS A 360 28.87 -4.10 -31.20
CA LYS A 360 28.89 -5.48 -31.71
C LYS A 360 28.32 -6.43 -30.65
N LYS A 361 27.57 -7.44 -31.10
CA LYS A 361 27.12 -8.58 -30.30
C LYS A 361 28.30 -9.47 -29.90
N ALA A 362 28.04 -10.43 -29.01
CA ALA A 362 29.04 -11.39 -28.55
C ALA A 362 29.64 -12.25 -29.70
N ASP A 363 28.89 -12.44 -30.79
CA ASP A 363 29.33 -13.13 -32.00
C ASP A 363 30.14 -12.25 -32.97
N GLY A 364 30.41 -10.98 -32.59
CA GLY A 364 31.14 -10.01 -33.41
C GLY A 364 30.29 -9.31 -34.48
N THR A 365 29.02 -9.66 -34.64
CA THR A 365 28.11 -9.05 -35.61
C THR A 365 27.44 -7.79 -35.05
N TYR A 366 26.96 -6.90 -35.92
CA TYR A 366 26.15 -5.75 -35.50
C TYR A 366 24.65 -6.12 -35.45
N PRO A 367 23.84 -5.40 -34.66
CA PRO A 367 22.39 -5.52 -34.72
C PRO A 367 21.86 -5.36 -36.14
N THR A 368 20.99 -6.28 -36.54
CA THR A 368 20.26 -6.23 -37.81
C THR A 368 19.32 -5.03 -37.83
N GLN A 369 18.91 -4.58 -39.02
CA GLN A 369 18.00 -3.44 -39.15
C GLN A 369 16.70 -3.64 -38.34
N ALA A 370 16.10 -4.83 -38.42
CA ALA A 370 14.89 -5.15 -37.67
C ALA A 370 15.08 -5.09 -36.14
N GLU A 371 16.28 -5.39 -35.63
CA GLU A 371 16.59 -5.22 -34.20
C GLU A 371 16.76 -3.75 -33.83
N LYS A 372 17.37 -2.94 -34.71
CA LYS A 372 17.47 -1.49 -34.53
C LYS A 372 16.08 -0.85 -34.49
N ASP A 373 15.20 -1.19 -35.42
CA ASP A 373 13.82 -0.68 -35.48
C ASP A 373 13.04 -1.02 -34.18
N ARG A 374 13.26 -2.21 -33.61
CA ARG A 374 12.69 -2.60 -32.32
C ARG A 374 13.24 -1.76 -31.17
N MET A 375 14.56 -1.55 -31.11
CA MET A 375 15.19 -0.72 -30.09
C MET A 375 14.75 0.75 -30.19
N GLU A 376 14.64 1.30 -31.40
CA GLU A 376 14.11 2.64 -31.65
C GLU A 376 12.66 2.77 -31.17
N SER A 377 11.82 1.77 -31.46
CA SER A 377 10.44 1.73 -30.96
C SER A 377 10.38 1.70 -29.43
N GLN A 378 11.29 1.00 -28.76
CA GLN A 378 11.39 0.99 -27.30
C GLN A 378 11.87 2.35 -26.74
N ILE A 379 12.88 2.95 -27.37
CA ILE A 379 13.38 4.30 -27.00
C ILE A 379 12.26 5.33 -27.12
N ALA A 380 11.48 5.29 -28.20
CA ALA A 380 10.34 6.20 -28.41
C ALA A 380 9.30 6.06 -27.29
N ARG A 381 9.00 4.83 -26.85
CA ARG A 381 8.10 4.59 -25.71
C ARG A 381 8.68 5.13 -24.40
N ILE A 382 9.96 4.88 -24.12
CA ILE A 382 10.63 5.42 -22.92
C ILE A 382 10.57 6.96 -22.92
N ASN A 383 10.88 7.62 -24.04
CA ASN A 383 10.81 9.07 -24.15
C ASN A 383 9.39 9.60 -23.91
N SER A 384 8.37 8.92 -24.45
CA SER A 384 6.96 9.27 -24.20
C SER A 384 6.60 9.16 -22.72
N THR A 385 7.04 8.10 -22.04
CA THR A 385 6.86 7.95 -20.59
C THR A 385 7.57 9.06 -19.82
N LEU A 386 8.85 9.32 -20.09
CA LEU A 386 9.62 10.37 -19.42
C LEU A 386 9.01 11.77 -19.60
N SER A 387 8.41 12.05 -20.75
CA SER A 387 7.67 13.30 -20.99
C SER A 387 6.43 13.38 -20.11
N LYS A 388 5.58 12.35 -20.08
CA LYS A 388 4.38 12.31 -19.23
C LYS A 388 4.72 12.40 -17.74
N THR A 389 5.79 11.75 -17.33
CA THR A 389 6.29 11.82 -15.96
C THR A 389 6.73 13.24 -15.57
N SER A 390 7.15 14.06 -16.53
CA SER A 390 7.52 15.48 -16.27
C SER A 390 6.30 16.30 -15.89
N ASP A 391 5.22 16.11 -16.65
CA ASP A 391 3.96 16.80 -16.39
C ASP A 391 3.37 16.33 -15.06
N LYS A 392 3.41 15.02 -14.78
CA LYS A 392 3.01 14.45 -13.48
C LYS A 392 3.84 15.01 -12.32
N LYS A 393 5.16 15.16 -12.48
CA LYS A 393 6.03 15.71 -11.45
C LYS A 393 5.58 17.10 -11.01
N LYS A 394 5.30 17.96 -11.99
CA LYS A 394 4.83 19.32 -11.73
C LYS A 394 3.48 19.33 -11.01
N ASP A 395 2.53 18.52 -11.47
CA ASP A 395 1.21 18.36 -10.82
C ASP A 395 1.35 17.90 -9.36
N LEU A 396 2.27 16.97 -9.07
CA LEU A 396 2.52 16.51 -7.71
C LEU A 396 3.21 17.56 -6.83
N GLU A 397 4.16 18.31 -7.37
CA GLU A 397 4.76 19.45 -6.64
C GLU A 397 3.68 20.47 -6.26
N GLU A 398 2.74 20.76 -7.17
CA GLU A 398 1.59 21.63 -6.90
C GLU A 398 0.65 21.05 -5.83
N LYS A 399 0.30 19.76 -5.90
CA LYS A 399 -0.53 19.08 -4.90
C LYS A 399 0.14 19.01 -3.53
N ARG A 400 1.43 18.71 -3.49
CA ARG A 400 2.25 18.69 -2.26
C ARG A 400 2.22 20.06 -1.57
N ILE A 401 2.42 21.13 -2.34
CA ILE A 401 2.36 22.51 -1.84
C ILE A 401 0.95 22.83 -1.34
N ALA A 402 -0.09 22.51 -2.12
CA ALA A 402 -1.48 22.77 -1.74
C ALA A 402 -1.89 22.04 -0.45
N ALA A 403 -1.40 20.82 -0.23
CA ALA A 403 -1.65 20.04 0.98
C ALA A 403 -0.88 20.58 2.21
N ALA A 404 0.32 21.11 2.01
CA ALA A 404 1.16 21.65 3.08
C ALA A 404 0.77 23.08 3.50
N LEU A 405 0.35 23.91 2.55
CA LEU A 405 0.09 25.33 2.75
C LEU A 405 -0.83 25.61 3.95
N PRO A 406 -2.03 25.00 4.08
CA PRO A 406 -2.92 25.27 5.22
C PRO A 406 -2.28 24.94 6.57
N LYS A 407 -1.43 23.90 6.64
CA LYS A 407 -0.75 23.49 7.86
C LYS A 407 0.30 24.52 8.28
N ILE A 408 1.09 24.99 7.32
CA ILE A 408 2.14 25.99 7.55
C ILE A 408 1.53 27.33 7.92
N THR A 409 0.50 27.78 7.19
CA THR A 409 -0.21 29.03 7.50
C THR A 409 -0.84 28.99 8.89
N ALA A 410 -1.36 27.83 9.33
CA ALA A 410 -1.88 27.68 10.69
C ALA A 410 -0.79 27.82 11.76
N ILE A 411 0.40 27.26 11.56
CA ILE A 411 1.53 27.39 12.50
C ILE A 411 1.97 28.85 12.62
N ILE A 412 2.13 29.54 11.48
CA ILE A 412 2.50 30.96 11.44
C ILE A 412 1.42 31.82 12.12
N GLY A 413 0.14 31.56 11.84
CA GLY A 413 -0.97 32.29 12.45
C GLY A 413 -1.08 32.08 13.97
N GLN A 414 -0.72 30.89 14.46
CA GLN A 414 -0.68 30.60 15.90
C GLN A 414 0.55 31.20 16.60
N ASN A 415 1.64 31.45 15.87
CA ASN A 415 2.90 31.96 16.40
C ASN A 415 3.44 33.12 15.54
N PRO A 416 2.89 34.34 15.65
CA PRO A 416 3.29 35.46 14.79
C PRO A 416 4.76 35.88 14.89
N GLN A 417 5.43 35.48 15.99
CA GLN A 417 6.84 35.78 16.26
C GLN A 417 7.77 34.59 15.99
N ILE A 418 7.28 33.53 15.32
CA ILE A 418 8.07 32.34 15.03
C ILE A 418 9.24 32.69 14.10
N THR A 419 10.44 32.27 14.49
CA THR A 419 11.62 32.43 13.62
C THR A 419 11.60 31.39 12.49
N GLU A 420 12.33 31.65 11.41
CA GLU A 420 12.44 30.70 10.28
C GLU A 420 12.98 29.33 10.73
N ALA A 421 13.99 29.31 11.61
CA ALA A 421 14.56 28.08 12.15
C ALA A 421 13.54 27.29 12.99
N GLU A 422 12.78 27.97 13.86
CA GLU A 422 11.72 27.33 14.65
C GLU A 422 10.60 26.81 13.75
N LEU A 423 10.22 27.55 12.70
CA LEU A 423 9.22 27.11 11.75
C LEU A 423 9.68 25.84 11.03
N ILE A 424 10.93 25.77 10.56
CA ILE A 424 11.50 24.58 9.90
C ILE A 424 11.44 23.35 10.82
N VAL A 425 11.73 23.51 12.11
CA VAL A 425 11.58 22.42 13.10
C VAL A 425 10.12 22.00 13.23
N ARG A 426 9.20 22.96 13.39
CA ARG A 426 7.75 22.69 13.54
C ARG A 426 7.13 22.03 12.32
N ILE A 427 7.51 22.44 11.11
CA ILE A 427 7.04 21.80 9.87
C ILE A 427 7.60 20.37 9.75
N GLY A 428 8.84 20.14 10.18
CA GLY A 428 9.43 18.80 10.25
C GLY A 428 8.70 17.88 11.22
N GLU A 429 8.24 18.40 12.36
CA GLU A 429 7.45 17.64 13.35
C GLU A 429 6.11 17.14 12.79
N ILE A 430 5.46 17.91 11.91
CA ILE A 430 4.21 17.55 11.22
C ILE A 430 4.43 16.80 9.91
N GLY A 431 5.69 16.39 9.63
CA GLY A 431 6.05 15.58 8.47
C GLY A 431 6.07 16.33 7.14
N VAL A 432 6.22 17.66 7.16
CA VAL A 432 6.41 18.46 5.94
C VAL A 432 7.90 18.69 5.73
N SER A 433 8.42 18.36 4.55
CA SER A 433 9.84 18.55 4.24
C SER A 433 10.24 20.03 4.13
N GLU A 434 11.48 20.35 4.50
CA GLU A 434 12.05 21.70 4.39
C GLU A 434 11.98 22.25 2.95
N SER A 435 12.12 21.37 1.95
CA SER A 435 11.98 21.73 0.54
C SER A 435 10.65 22.40 0.22
N VAL A 436 9.55 21.97 0.86
CA VAL A 436 8.21 22.52 0.62
C VAL A 436 8.11 23.95 1.16
N TYR A 437 8.78 24.24 2.26
CA TYR A 437 8.86 25.60 2.78
C TYR A 437 9.67 26.51 1.85
N GLY A 438 10.79 26.03 1.32
CA GLY A 438 11.53 26.72 0.25
C GLY A 438 10.65 27.06 -0.95
N ASP A 439 9.92 26.07 -1.48
CA ASP A 439 9.00 26.24 -2.62
C ASP A 439 7.90 27.28 -2.32
N LEU A 440 7.34 27.27 -1.10
CA LEU A 440 6.32 28.21 -0.66
C LEU A 440 6.84 29.64 -0.56
N LYS A 441 8.07 29.81 -0.05
CA LYS A 441 8.77 31.09 0.05
C LYS A 441 9.07 31.66 -1.34
N GLU A 442 9.63 30.84 -2.24
CA GLU A 442 9.92 31.24 -3.63
C GLU A 442 8.65 31.65 -4.39
N LYS A 443 7.52 30.98 -4.14
CA LYS A 443 6.22 31.32 -4.73
C LYS A 443 5.49 32.47 -4.05
N ASN A 444 6.07 33.09 -3.02
CA ASN A 444 5.45 34.14 -2.20
C ASN A 444 4.07 33.74 -1.60
N LEU A 445 3.91 32.47 -1.25
CA LEU A 445 2.67 31.94 -0.67
C LEU A 445 2.62 32.05 0.86
N ILE A 446 3.74 32.37 1.49
CA ILE A 446 3.89 32.59 2.93
C ILE A 446 4.67 33.90 3.18
N PRO A 447 4.42 34.61 4.29
CA PRO A 447 5.12 35.85 4.59
C PRO A 447 6.61 35.61 4.81
N VAL A 448 7.44 36.57 4.41
CA VAL A 448 8.88 36.57 4.71
C VAL A 448 9.04 36.79 6.21
N LEU A 449 9.55 35.77 6.91
CA LEU A 449 9.86 35.86 8.34
C LEU A 449 11.21 36.56 8.51
N SER A 450 11.33 37.42 9.51
CA SER A 450 12.59 38.05 9.88
C SER A 450 13.55 36.98 10.41
N GLY A 451 14.65 36.74 9.68
CA GLY A 451 15.74 35.91 10.14
C GLY A 451 16.51 36.59 11.28
N PRO A 452 17.25 35.85 12.11
CA PRO A 452 18.24 36.47 12.98
C PRO A 452 19.24 37.21 12.09
N ASP A 453 19.37 38.52 12.27
CA ASP A 453 20.40 39.34 11.62
C ASP A 453 21.79 38.72 11.91
N THR A 454 22.31 37.92 10.99
CA THR A 454 23.73 37.60 10.93
C THR A 454 24.46 38.79 10.31
N ASP A 455 24.31 39.96 10.92
CA ASP A 455 25.09 41.16 10.62
C ASP A 455 26.30 41.15 11.57
N ILE A 456 27.14 40.10 11.47
CA ILE A 456 28.52 40.17 11.98
C ILE A 456 29.31 40.96 10.94
N LYS A 457 29.16 42.28 10.98
CA LYS A 457 30.15 43.20 10.42
C LYS A 457 31.39 43.09 11.27
N ASP A 458 32.31 42.24 10.83
CA ASP A 458 33.68 42.23 11.31
C ASP A 458 34.38 43.49 10.76
N ASN A 459 34.13 44.62 11.42
CA ASN A 459 34.89 45.84 11.27
C ASN A 459 36.23 45.63 11.97
N GLY A 460 37.25 45.23 11.22
CA GLY A 460 38.61 45.06 11.71
C GLY A 460 39.66 45.34 10.64
N ALA A 461 39.70 46.58 10.13
CA ALA A 461 40.82 47.08 9.36
C ALA A 461 41.95 47.55 10.31
N ALA A 462 43.13 46.94 10.20
CA ALA A 462 44.43 47.51 10.58
C ALA A 462 45.48 46.85 9.65
N GLU A 463 45.92 47.56 8.61
CA GLU A 463 47.28 48.12 8.48
C GLU A 463 48.38 47.05 8.51
N LYS A 464 48.81 46.57 7.33
CA LYS A 464 50.05 46.97 6.62
C LYS A 464 51.32 46.92 7.50
N GLU A 465 52.14 45.88 7.27
CA GLU A 465 53.59 46.05 7.21
C GLU A 465 54.19 45.05 6.21
N GLU A 466 54.66 45.60 5.09
CA GLU A 466 55.57 44.94 4.15
C GLU A 466 56.96 44.91 4.78
N HIS A 467 57.56 43.72 4.92
CA HIS A 467 59.01 43.60 4.99
C HIS A 467 59.50 42.67 3.88
N SER A 468 60.14 43.32 2.90
CA SER A 468 61.04 42.74 1.91
C SER A 468 62.47 43.17 2.26
N ILE A 469 63.44 42.44 1.69
CA ILE A 469 64.90 42.67 1.65
C ILE A 469 65.59 42.21 2.96
N VAL A 470 66.58 41.30 3.02
CA VAL A 470 67.69 40.91 2.10
C VAL A 470 67.87 39.40 2.07
#